data_AF-A0A7W1AGV9-F1
#
_entry.id   AF-A0A7W1AGV9-F1
#
_cell.length_a   1.000
_cell.length_b   1.000
_cell.length_c   1.000
_cell.angle_alpha   90.00
_cell.angle_beta   90.00
_cell.angle_gamma   90.00
#
_symmetry.space_group_name_H-M   'P 1'
#
loop_
_entity.id
_entity.type
_entity.pdbx_description
1 polymer ?
#
loop_
_entity_poly.entity_id
_entity_poly.type
_entity_poly.pdbx_seq_one_letter_code
_entity_poly.pdbx_strand_id
1 'polypeptide(L)'
;RLIALDSEWWLHNDVKPFGLGSPCATRTTEQVTDSLLGALRDKGGRHAVVVNHHPLRSGGEHGGAFTVSDHIFPLRNLESWLWVPLPIIGSFYPLARRSGFSNQDISGRKYQIMRRELEKVFALHAPLAIASGHDHDLQVIRGGDRDITHAAYQLVSGAGILGHAGLVRKIEGSLFEREAAGFMRLDFTRSGRVRLSVTTVVSAGGRPGRKSAEVFSLWLEGADRP
;
A
#
# COMPACT_ATOMS: atom_id res chain seq x y z
N ARG A 1 14.75 -9.61 7.67
CA ARG A 1 13.65 -10.58 7.85
C ARG A 1 12.50 -10.10 6.99
N LEU A 2 12.00 -10.96 6.12
CA LEU A 2 10.81 -10.70 5.33
C LEU A 2 9.62 -11.37 6.04
N ILE A 3 8.53 -10.65 6.21
CA ILE A 3 7.29 -11.15 6.81
C ILE A 3 6.18 -10.90 5.80
N ALA A 4 5.57 -11.96 5.28
CA ALA A 4 4.44 -11.85 4.36
C ALA A 4 3.12 -11.98 5.13
N LEU A 5 2.21 -11.05 4.88
CA LEU A 5 0.91 -10.97 5.52
C LEU A 5 -0.18 -11.00 4.45
N ASP A 6 -1.13 -11.92 4.60
CA ASP A 6 -2.36 -11.86 3.82
C ASP A 6 -3.31 -10.83 4.45
N SER A 7 -3.32 -9.63 3.89
CA SER A 7 -4.20 -8.55 4.32
C SER A 7 -5.66 -8.75 3.89
N GLU A 8 -5.94 -9.58 2.87
CA GLU A 8 -7.31 -9.87 2.45
C GLU A 8 -8.05 -10.64 3.55
N TRP A 9 -7.31 -11.37 4.41
CA TRP A 9 -7.83 -12.03 5.61
C TRP A 9 -8.78 -11.12 6.41
N TRP A 10 -8.49 -9.83 6.57
CA TRP A 10 -9.42 -8.93 7.28
C TRP A 10 -10.63 -8.52 6.44
N LEU A 11 -10.48 -8.38 5.13
CA LEU A 11 -11.44 -7.70 4.26
C LEU A 11 -12.54 -8.63 3.75
N HIS A 12 -12.20 -9.89 3.46
CA HIS A 12 -13.17 -10.87 2.96
C HIS A 12 -14.25 -11.24 4.00
N ASN A 13 -15.44 -11.62 3.53
CA ASN A 13 -16.61 -11.90 4.35
C ASN A 13 -16.75 -13.37 4.76
N ASP A 14 -15.97 -14.26 4.18
CA ASP A 14 -16.09 -15.69 4.45
C ASP A 14 -15.60 -16.08 5.84
N VAL A 15 -15.95 -17.31 6.21
CA VAL A 15 -15.43 -17.99 7.40
C VAL A 15 -13.90 -18.06 7.31
N LYS A 16 -13.25 -17.86 8.46
CA LYS A 16 -11.80 -17.82 8.59
C LYS A 16 -11.28 -19.10 9.23
N PRO A 17 -10.20 -19.69 8.69
CA PRO A 17 -9.56 -19.36 7.42
C PRO A 17 -10.45 -19.70 6.20
N PHE A 18 -10.26 -18.99 5.09
CA PHE A 18 -10.97 -19.28 3.84
C PHE A 18 -10.49 -20.60 3.21
N GLY A 19 -11.40 -21.33 2.58
CA GLY A 19 -11.13 -22.57 1.84
C GLY A 19 -11.38 -23.85 2.65
N LEU A 20 -12.06 -24.82 2.03
CA LEU A 20 -12.25 -26.16 2.60
C LEU A 20 -10.88 -26.82 2.84
N GLY A 21 -10.61 -27.25 4.07
CA GLY A 21 -9.36 -27.92 4.42
C GLY A 21 -8.15 -27.00 4.58
N SER A 22 -8.34 -25.68 4.73
CA SER A 22 -7.23 -24.76 4.98
C SER A 22 -6.45 -25.16 6.25
N PRO A 23 -5.12 -25.38 6.16
CA PRO A 23 -4.29 -25.74 7.32
C PRO A 23 -3.99 -24.53 8.23
N CYS A 24 -4.46 -23.34 7.88
CA CYS A 24 -4.23 -22.12 8.65
C CYS A 24 -5.03 -22.16 9.97
N ALA A 25 -4.31 -22.23 11.10
CA ALA A 25 -4.96 -22.25 12.41
C ALA A 25 -5.53 -20.88 12.84
N THR A 26 -5.19 -19.82 12.12
CA THR A 26 -5.50 -18.42 12.48
C THR A 26 -6.94 -18.05 12.12
N ARG A 27 -7.77 -17.90 13.14
CA ARG A 27 -9.21 -17.61 13.06
C ARG A 27 -9.59 -16.24 13.58
N THR A 28 -8.76 -15.65 14.45
CA THR A 28 -9.04 -14.36 15.06
C THR A 28 -7.96 -13.33 14.74
N THR A 29 -8.31 -12.05 14.83
CA THR A 29 -7.38 -10.95 14.54
C THR A 29 -6.20 -11.00 15.50
N GLU A 30 -6.47 -11.33 16.77
CA GLU A 30 -5.47 -11.45 17.83
C GLU A 30 -4.42 -12.50 17.47
N GLN A 31 -4.83 -13.65 16.95
CA GLN A 31 -3.91 -14.69 16.50
C GLN A 31 -3.02 -14.23 15.32
N VAL A 32 -3.56 -13.41 14.40
CA VAL A 32 -2.76 -12.82 13.32
C VAL A 32 -1.74 -11.83 13.91
N THR A 33 -2.18 -10.93 14.78
CA THR A 33 -1.32 -9.89 15.37
C THR A 33 -0.27 -10.47 16.30
N ASP A 34 -0.58 -11.52 17.06
CA ASP A 34 0.37 -12.21 17.94
C ASP A 34 1.47 -12.92 17.12
N SER A 35 1.10 -13.54 16.00
CA SER A 35 2.05 -14.15 15.07
C SER A 35 2.98 -13.09 14.45
N LEU A 36 2.42 -11.96 14.02
CA LEU A 36 3.18 -10.83 13.49
C LEU A 36 4.12 -10.22 14.55
N LEU A 37 3.61 -10.01 15.77
CA LEU A 37 4.38 -9.49 16.90
C LEU A 37 5.56 -10.41 17.23
N GLY A 38 5.33 -11.72 17.30
CA GLY A 38 6.38 -12.72 17.48
C GLY A 38 7.43 -12.67 16.36
N ALA A 39 6.99 -12.62 15.10
CA ALA A 39 7.89 -12.53 13.95
C ALA A 39 8.76 -11.25 13.97
N LEU A 40 8.22 -10.13 14.43
CA LEU A 40 8.93 -8.86 14.58
C LEU A 40 9.86 -8.86 15.79
N ARG A 41 9.41 -9.36 16.94
CA ARG A 41 10.22 -9.48 18.17
C ARG A 41 11.43 -10.39 17.94
N ASP A 42 11.22 -11.54 17.31
CA ASP A 42 12.25 -12.57 17.16
C ASP A 42 13.20 -12.27 15.98
N LYS A 43 13.10 -11.07 15.37
CA LYS A 43 13.94 -10.68 14.22
C LYS A 43 15.40 -10.44 14.63
N GLY A 44 15.66 -10.26 15.92
CA GLY A 44 16.96 -9.87 16.46
C GLY A 44 17.44 -8.53 15.88
N GLY A 45 18.74 -8.40 15.66
CA GLY A 45 19.36 -7.20 15.07
C GLY A 45 19.06 -6.96 13.58
N ARG A 46 18.25 -7.81 12.93
CA ARG A 46 17.92 -7.66 11.51
C ARG A 46 16.86 -6.57 11.29
N HIS A 47 16.91 -5.91 10.14
CA HIS A 47 15.77 -5.14 9.63
C HIS A 47 14.59 -6.07 9.34
N ALA A 48 13.36 -5.63 9.61
CA ALA A 48 12.14 -6.32 9.19
C ALA A 48 11.47 -5.54 8.06
N VAL A 49 11.03 -6.24 7.02
CA VAL A 49 10.14 -5.72 5.98
C VAL A 49 8.88 -6.56 6.03
N VAL A 50 7.75 -5.91 6.25
CA VAL A 50 6.43 -6.54 6.15
C VAL A 50 5.93 -6.32 4.73
N VAL A 51 5.44 -7.37 4.07
CA VAL A 51 4.81 -7.27 2.75
C VAL A 51 3.37 -7.73 2.84
N ASN A 52 2.46 -6.97 2.23
CA ASN A 52 1.04 -7.30 2.14
C ASN A 52 0.44 -6.76 0.83
N HIS A 53 -0.86 -6.95 0.62
CA HIS A 53 -1.55 -6.35 -0.52
C HIS A 53 -1.97 -4.91 -0.23
N HIS A 54 -2.63 -4.69 0.92
CA HIS A 54 -3.34 -3.44 1.24
C HIS A 54 -2.48 -2.42 2.02
N PRO A 55 -2.22 -1.21 1.49
CA PRO A 55 -1.40 -0.21 2.15
C PRO A 55 -2.04 0.40 3.39
N LEU A 56 -1.30 0.56 4.50
CA LEU A 56 -1.85 1.23 5.69
C LEU A 56 -2.05 2.72 5.46
N ARG A 57 -1.35 3.28 4.48
CA ARG A 57 -1.48 4.66 4.07
C ARG A 57 -1.24 4.77 2.57
N SER A 58 -2.09 5.55 1.91
CA SER A 58 -1.94 5.85 0.49
C SER A 58 -2.54 7.21 0.16
N GLY A 59 -1.97 7.86 -0.85
CA GLY A 59 -2.51 9.00 -1.57
C GLY A 59 -3.12 8.63 -2.93
N GLY A 60 -3.28 7.34 -3.20
CA GLY A 60 -3.92 6.80 -4.41
C GLY A 60 -5.44 6.76 -4.33
N GLU A 61 -6.07 6.12 -5.32
CA GLU A 61 -7.53 6.06 -5.49
C GLU A 61 -8.24 5.43 -4.28
N HIS A 62 -7.71 4.32 -3.73
CA HIS A 62 -8.25 3.69 -2.52
C HIS A 62 -7.98 4.49 -1.24
N GLY A 63 -7.00 5.41 -1.29
CA GLY A 63 -6.75 6.44 -0.27
C GLY A 63 -7.66 7.66 -0.36
N GLY A 64 -8.56 7.71 -1.35
CA GLY A 64 -9.53 8.78 -1.53
C GLY A 64 -9.07 9.90 -2.48
N ALA A 65 -8.07 9.66 -3.32
CA ALA A 65 -7.73 10.58 -4.41
C ALA A 65 -8.72 10.42 -5.56
N PHE A 66 -9.49 11.47 -5.84
CA PHE A 66 -10.43 11.55 -6.96
C PHE A 66 -10.23 12.84 -7.74
N THR A 67 -10.20 12.77 -9.06
CA THR A 67 -10.18 13.94 -9.96
C THR A 67 -11.56 14.61 -10.05
N VAL A 68 -11.60 15.84 -10.58
CA VAL A 68 -12.87 16.50 -10.95
C VAL A 68 -13.62 15.68 -12.01
N SER A 69 -12.90 15.00 -12.90
CA SER A 69 -13.50 14.09 -13.88
C SER A 69 -14.19 12.91 -13.20
N ASP A 70 -13.73 12.44 -12.05
CA ASP A 70 -14.36 11.32 -11.33
C ASP A 70 -15.70 11.73 -10.69
N HIS A 71 -15.86 13.01 -10.36
CA HIS A 71 -17.14 13.54 -9.89
C HIS A 71 -18.17 13.73 -11.02
N ILE A 72 -17.70 13.96 -12.24
CA ILE A 72 -18.57 14.19 -13.41
C ILE A 72 -18.83 12.89 -14.17
N PHE A 73 -17.83 12.00 -14.26
CA PHE A 73 -17.83 10.75 -15.04
C PHE A 73 -17.37 9.57 -14.16
N PRO A 74 -18.12 9.22 -13.10
CA PRO A 74 -17.70 8.23 -12.10
C PRO A 74 -17.47 6.83 -12.69
N LEU A 75 -18.19 6.48 -13.76
CA LEU A 75 -18.14 5.17 -14.41
C LEU A 75 -16.80 4.90 -15.12
N ARG A 76 -15.97 5.93 -15.34
CA ARG A 76 -14.62 5.76 -15.87
C ARG A 76 -13.70 4.96 -14.95
N ASN A 77 -13.99 4.95 -13.65
CA ASN A 77 -13.28 4.14 -12.65
C ASN A 77 -13.65 2.64 -12.72
N LEU A 78 -14.75 2.29 -13.38
CA LEU A 78 -15.11 0.89 -13.66
C LEU A 78 -14.56 0.48 -15.02
N GLU A 79 -14.82 1.28 -16.05
CA GLU A 79 -14.30 1.05 -17.39
C GLU A 79 -13.90 2.37 -18.04
N SER A 80 -12.66 2.44 -18.54
CA SER A 80 -12.04 3.68 -19.03
C SER A 80 -12.80 4.39 -20.17
N TRP A 81 -13.67 3.69 -20.90
CA TRP A 81 -14.45 4.19 -22.04
C TRP A 81 -15.82 4.78 -21.67
N LEU A 82 -16.30 4.61 -20.43
CA LEU A 82 -17.62 5.08 -19.98
C LEU A 82 -17.63 6.59 -19.69
N TRP A 83 -17.61 7.41 -20.74
CA TRP A 83 -17.72 8.88 -20.69
C TRP A 83 -19.16 9.37 -20.54
N VAL A 84 -19.91 8.81 -19.59
CA VAL A 84 -21.29 9.22 -19.30
C VAL A 84 -21.28 10.26 -18.17
N PRO A 85 -21.64 11.53 -18.43
CA PRO A 85 -21.69 12.53 -17.39
C PRO A 85 -22.87 12.23 -16.46
N LEU A 86 -22.58 12.00 -15.18
CA LEU A 86 -23.57 11.78 -14.13
C LEU A 86 -23.36 12.80 -13.01
N PRO A 87 -23.47 14.13 -13.26
CA PRO A 87 -23.42 15.10 -12.17
C PRO A 87 -24.52 14.80 -11.15
N ILE A 88 -24.25 15.03 -9.85
CA ILE A 88 -25.08 14.65 -8.68
C ILE A 88 -24.87 13.19 -8.22
N ILE A 89 -25.17 12.17 -9.05
CA ILE A 89 -24.92 10.75 -8.71
C ILE A 89 -23.42 10.43 -8.71
N GLY A 90 -22.68 11.04 -9.63
CA GLY A 90 -21.23 10.92 -9.76
C GLY A 90 -20.44 11.63 -8.69
N SER A 91 -21.04 12.55 -7.93
CA SER A 91 -20.45 13.00 -6.67
C SER A 91 -20.66 11.99 -5.55
N PHE A 92 -21.79 11.27 -5.53
CA PHE A 92 -22.11 10.28 -4.50
C PHE A 92 -21.15 9.08 -4.53
N TYR A 93 -20.69 8.63 -5.70
CA TYR A 93 -19.79 7.48 -5.79
C TYR A 93 -18.39 7.71 -5.17
N PRO A 94 -17.64 8.77 -5.51
CA PRO A 94 -16.42 9.17 -4.80
C PRO A 94 -16.66 9.47 -3.31
N LEU A 95 -17.80 10.08 -2.97
CA LEU A 95 -18.19 10.32 -1.57
C LEU A 95 -18.47 9.00 -0.82
N ALA A 96 -19.07 7.99 -1.46
CA ALA A 96 -19.37 6.69 -0.89
C ALA A 96 -18.11 5.83 -0.71
N ARG A 97 -17.19 5.86 -1.68
CA ARG A 97 -15.86 5.25 -1.53
C ARG A 97 -15.06 5.95 -0.43
N ARG A 98 -15.09 7.28 -0.38
CA ARG A 98 -14.49 8.06 0.72
C ARG A 98 -15.16 7.79 2.08
N SER A 99 -16.44 7.45 2.11
CA SER A 99 -17.18 7.13 3.35
C SER A 99 -17.09 5.66 3.78
N GLY A 100 -16.39 4.81 3.02
CA GLY A 100 -16.08 3.42 3.42
C GLY A 100 -17.10 2.38 2.97
N PHE A 101 -17.81 2.63 1.87
CA PHE A 101 -18.75 1.67 1.29
C PHE A 101 -18.06 0.36 0.83
N SER A 102 -16.83 0.44 0.35
CA SER A 102 -16.03 -0.74 0.00
C SER A 102 -15.11 -1.12 1.14
N ASN A 103 -15.07 -2.42 1.48
CA ASN A 103 -14.06 -2.95 2.40
C ASN A 103 -12.64 -2.85 1.82
N GLN A 104 -12.51 -2.64 0.51
CA GLN A 104 -11.25 -2.49 -0.22
C GLN A 104 -10.73 -1.04 -0.19
N ASP A 105 -11.52 -0.08 0.27
CA ASP A 105 -11.07 1.31 0.43
C ASP A 105 -10.54 1.52 1.86
N ILE A 106 -9.53 2.39 2.00
CA ILE A 106 -8.88 2.67 3.29
C ILE A 106 -9.89 3.15 4.34
N SER A 107 -10.96 3.84 3.92
CA SER A 107 -12.09 4.31 4.74
C SER A 107 -13.00 3.20 5.26
N GLY A 108 -12.96 1.99 4.66
CA GLY A 108 -13.84 0.88 4.99
C GLY A 108 -13.65 0.34 6.41
N ARG A 109 -14.73 -0.09 7.06
CA ARG A 109 -14.70 -0.52 8.48
C ARG A 109 -13.69 -1.64 8.75
N LYS A 110 -13.68 -2.68 7.90
CA LYS A 110 -12.75 -3.81 8.04
C LYS A 110 -11.30 -3.42 7.77
N TYR A 111 -11.08 -2.57 6.78
CA TYR A 111 -9.78 -1.97 6.49
C TYR A 111 -9.25 -1.19 7.69
N GLN A 112 -10.11 -0.38 8.31
CA GLN A 112 -9.77 0.39 9.50
C GLN A 112 -9.48 -0.50 10.71
N ILE A 113 -10.14 -1.65 10.85
CA ILE A 113 -9.77 -2.67 11.85
C ILE A 113 -8.36 -3.19 11.56
N MET A 114 -8.10 -3.69 10.34
CA MET A 114 -6.78 -4.17 9.93
C MET A 114 -5.69 -3.13 10.22
N ARG A 115 -5.88 -1.88 9.79
CA ARG A 115 -4.93 -0.78 10.02
C ARG A 115 -4.64 -0.59 11.49
N ARG A 116 -5.68 -0.43 12.32
CA ARG A 116 -5.50 -0.22 13.76
C ARG A 116 -4.76 -1.38 14.43
N GLU A 117 -5.11 -2.63 14.10
CA GLU A 117 -4.50 -3.80 14.72
C GLU A 117 -3.04 -4.00 14.28
N LEU A 118 -2.70 -3.69 13.02
CA LEU A 118 -1.31 -3.69 12.55
C LEU A 118 -0.48 -2.55 13.16
N GLU A 119 -1.04 -1.34 13.25
CA GLU A 119 -0.37 -0.20 13.88
C GLU A 119 -0.08 -0.45 15.37
N LYS A 120 -1.00 -1.11 16.10
CA LYS A 120 -0.73 -1.54 17.50
C LYS A 120 0.49 -2.45 17.61
N VAL A 121 0.67 -3.38 16.67
CA VAL A 121 1.85 -4.27 16.64
C VAL A 121 3.11 -3.47 16.31
N PHE A 122 3.04 -2.58 15.32
CA PHE A 122 4.17 -1.76 14.90
C PHE A 122 4.59 -0.73 15.96
N ALA A 123 3.65 -0.25 16.79
CA ALA A 123 3.96 0.59 17.94
C ALA A 123 4.87 -0.11 18.97
N LEU A 124 4.77 -1.44 19.09
CA LEU A 124 5.63 -2.23 19.98
C LEU A 124 6.95 -2.59 19.30
N HIS A 125 6.90 -2.99 18.03
CA HIS A 125 8.07 -3.38 17.24
C HIS A 125 7.97 -2.88 15.80
N ALA A 126 8.45 -1.67 15.56
CA ALA A 126 8.40 -1.03 14.24
C ALA A 126 9.24 -1.81 13.19
N PRO A 127 8.66 -2.21 12.05
CA PRO A 127 9.44 -2.68 10.91
C PRO A 127 10.15 -1.50 10.22
N LEU A 128 11.20 -1.83 9.44
CA LEU A 128 11.86 -0.84 8.57
C LEU A 128 10.89 -0.34 7.51
N ALA A 129 10.10 -1.24 6.93
CA ALA A 129 9.11 -0.87 5.94
C ALA A 129 7.92 -1.83 5.98
N ILE A 130 6.75 -1.31 5.65
CA ILE A 130 5.62 -2.08 5.14
C ILE A 130 5.50 -1.78 3.63
N ALA A 131 5.55 -2.83 2.82
CA ALA A 131 5.44 -2.73 1.37
C ALA A 131 4.15 -3.39 0.88
N SER A 132 3.42 -2.66 0.05
CA SER A 132 2.06 -2.97 -0.37
C SER A 132 1.87 -2.71 -1.87
N GLY A 133 0.76 -3.22 -2.41
CA GLY A 133 0.27 -2.88 -3.74
C GLY A 133 -1.08 -2.17 -3.62
N HIS A 134 -2.11 -2.76 -4.23
CA HIS A 134 -3.51 -2.33 -4.22
C HIS A 134 -3.79 -1.05 -4.99
N ASP A 135 -3.18 0.07 -4.60
CA ASP A 135 -3.23 1.28 -5.43
C ASP A 135 -2.28 1.12 -6.61
N HIS A 136 -2.78 1.44 -7.80
CA HIS A 136 -2.08 1.25 -9.07
C HIS A 136 -1.06 2.36 -9.36
N ASP A 137 -0.26 2.73 -8.37
CA ASP A 137 0.74 3.80 -8.46
C ASP A 137 2.04 3.40 -7.73
N LEU A 138 2.98 4.34 -7.66
CA LEU A 138 4.23 4.20 -6.91
C LEU A 138 4.31 5.28 -5.84
N GLN A 139 4.44 4.91 -4.55
CA GLN A 139 4.57 5.86 -3.44
C GLN A 139 5.64 5.44 -2.43
N VAL A 140 6.42 6.42 -1.98
CA VAL A 140 7.32 6.30 -0.84
C VAL A 140 6.84 7.29 0.21
N ILE A 141 6.35 6.79 1.34
CA ILE A 141 5.82 7.58 2.44
C ILE A 141 6.70 7.32 3.66
N ARG A 142 7.29 8.39 4.22
CA ARG A 142 8.02 8.34 5.49
C ARG A 142 7.01 8.17 6.63
N GLY A 143 7.23 7.15 7.45
CA GLY A 143 6.54 6.95 8.71
C GLY A 143 7.46 7.21 9.90
N GLY A 144 7.33 6.41 10.95
CA GLY A 144 7.98 6.65 12.25
C GLY A 144 7.24 7.68 13.10
N ASP A 145 6.18 8.28 12.56
CA ASP A 145 5.24 9.13 13.28
C ASP A 145 3.93 8.34 13.49
N ARG A 146 3.42 8.35 14.72
CA ARG A 146 2.14 7.73 15.10
C ARG A 146 0.95 8.27 14.31
N ASP A 147 1.05 9.50 13.79
CA ASP A 147 0.00 10.14 13.01
C ASP A 147 0.02 9.69 11.53
N ILE A 148 1.10 9.02 11.09
CA ILE A 148 1.26 8.49 9.72
C ILE A 148 1.24 6.96 9.72
N THR A 149 2.24 6.34 10.32
CA THR A 149 2.40 4.89 10.55
C THR A 149 3.63 4.65 11.43
N HIS A 150 3.56 3.68 12.33
CA HIS A 150 4.69 3.29 13.18
C HIS A 150 5.82 2.58 12.40
N ALA A 151 5.55 2.06 11.19
CA ALA A 151 6.62 1.58 10.32
C ALA A 151 7.50 2.75 9.85
N ALA A 152 8.82 2.57 9.70
CA ALA A 152 9.67 3.69 9.28
C ALA A 152 9.33 4.20 7.86
N TYR A 153 8.82 3.31 7.00
CA TYR A 153 8.35 3.63 5.65
C TYR A 153 7.12 2.79 5.27
N GLN A 154 6.16 3.43 4.59
CA GLN A 154 5.13 2.77 3.79
C GLN A 154 5.54 2.87 2.32
N LEU A 155 5.65 1.73 1.66
CA LEU A 155 6.04 1.61 0.25
C LEU A 155 4.86 1.06 -0.54
N VAL A 156 4.32 1.84 -1.48
CA VAL A 156 3.26 1.38 -2.39
C VAL A 156 3.90 1.14 -3.75
N SER A 157 3.86 -0.11 -4.22
CA SER A 157 4.43 -0.54 -5.49
C SER A 157 3.40 -1.34 -6.29
N GLY A 158 2.24 -0.76 -6.57
CA GLY A 158 1.12 -1.44 -7.25
C GLY A 158 1.04 -1.22 -8.76
N ALA A 159 1.92 -0.41 -9.35
CA ALA A 159 1.95 -0.13 -10.79
C ALA A 159 2.73 -1.16 -11.63
N GLY A 160 2.58 -2.45 -11.36
CA GLY A 160 3.32 -3.52 -12.06
C GLY A 160 2.88 -3.80 -13.50
N ILE A 161 1.75 -3.23 -13.93
CA ILE A 161 1.13 -3.47 -15.24
C ILE A 161 1.28 -2.22 -16.13
N LEU A 162 1.80 -2.41 -17.35
CA LEU A 162 1.93 -1.33 -18.32
C LEU A 162 0.57 -0.74 -18.71
N GLY A 163 0.47 0.59 -18.68
CA GLY A 163 -0.75 1.30 -19.10
C GLY A 163 -1.87 1.32 -18.05
N HIS A 164 -1.64 0.77 -16.86
CA HIS A 164 -2.61 0.71 -15.77
C HIS A 164 -2.10 1.45 -14.54
N ALA A 165 -1.70 2.71 -14.70
CA ALA A 165 -1.31 3.57 -13.59
C ALA A 165 -2.50 4.46 -13.17
N GLY A 166 -2.83 4.46 -11.88
CA GLY A 166 -3.90 5.24 -11.27
C GLY A 166 -3.42 6.60 -10.75
N LEU A 167 -4.38 7.45 -10.38
CA LEU A 167 -4.11 8.78 -9.84
C LEU A 167 -3.42 8.69 -8.47
N VAL A 168 -2.40 9.53 -8.23
CA VAL A 168 -1.78 9.64 -6.90
C VAL A 168 -1.55 11.09 -6.48
N ARG A 169 -1.82 11.38 -5.21
CA ARG A 169 -1.62 12.70 -4.60
C ARG A 169 -0.60 12.64 -3.48
N LYS A 170 0.12 13.75 -3.31
CA LYS A 170 0.92 13.98 -2.10
C LYS A 170 0.01 14.01 -0.88
N ILE A 171 0.42 13.25 0.12
CA ILE A 171 -0.12 13.20 1.46
C ILE A 171 1.00 13.48 2.46
N GLU A 172 0.66 13.67 3.73
CA GLU A 172 1.65 13.79 4.80
C GLU A 172 2.63 12.60 4.80
N GLY A 173 3.93 12.90 4.96
CA GLY A 173 5.01 11.91 4.86
C GLY A 173 5.48 11.57 3.43
N SER A 174 4.80 12.03 2.37
CA SER A 174 5.19 11.67 0.99
C SER A 174 6.60 12.17 0.64
N LEU A 175 7.49 11.24 0.31
CA LEU A 175 8.83 11.50 -0.23
C LEU A 175 8.86 11.37 -1.76
N PHE A 176 8.01 10.51 -2.31
CA PHE A 176 7.90 10.27 -3.75
C PHE A 176 6.51 9.73 -4.09
N GLU A 177 5.96 10.17 -5.23
CA GLU A 177 4.74 9.65 -5.81
C GLU A 177 4.82 9.69 -7.35
N ARG A 178 4.26 8.67 -8.02
CA ARG A 178 4.25 8.63 -9.50
C ARG A 178 3.10 7.80 -10.07
N GLU A 179 2.39 8.40 -11.02
CA GLU A 179 1.45 7.74 -11.93
C GLU A 179 2.21 7.13 -13.12
N ALA A 180 2.95 6.04 -12.89
CA ALA A 180 3.66 5.35 -13.95
C ALA A 180 3.86 3.87 -13.61
N ALA A 181 3.87 3.03 -14.65
CA ALA A 181 4.26 1.64 -14.49
C ALA A 181 5.70 1.54 -13.96
N GLY A 182 5.94 0.61 -13.05
CA GLY A 182 7.24 0.47 -12.40
C GLY A 182 7.23 -0.47 -11.21
N PHE A 183 8.35 -0.48 -10.49
CA PHE A 183 8.54 -1.31 -9.31
C PHE A 183 9.59 -0.69 -8.38
N MET A 184 9.64 -1.20 -7.15
CA MET A 184 10.63 -0.83 -6.15
C MET A 184 11.61 -1.96 -5.88
N ARG A 185 12.84 -1.59 -5.50
CA ARG A 185 13.90 -2.52 -5.09
C ARG A 185 14.53 -2.05 -3.79
N LEU A 186 14.68 -2.98 -2.84
CA LEU A 186 15.42 -2.80 -1.61
C LEU A 186 16.75 -3.58 -1.66
N ASP A 187 17.87 -2.88 -1.60
CA ASP A 187 19.21 -3.46 -1.55
C ASP A 187 19.75 -3.47 -0.12
N PHE A 188 19.93 -4.67 0.43
CA PHE A 188 20.54 -4.87 1.75
C PHE A 188 22.03 -5.09 1.61
N THR A 189 22.82 -4.13 2.10
CA THR A 189 24.28 -4.16 2.00
C THR A 189 24.93 -4.91 3.16
N ARG A 190 26.19 -5.34 2.99
CA ARG A 190 26.98 -5.99 4.05
C ARG A 190 27.21 -5.09 5.27
N SER A 191 27.20 -3.77 5.10
CA SER A 191 27.31 -2.80 6.21
C SER A 191 26.00 -2.62 6.98
N GLY A 192 24.91 -3.29 6.58
CA GLY A 192 23.61 -3.20 7.23
C GLY A 192 22.77 -1.98 6.82
N ARG A 193 23.26 -1.19 5.85
CA ARG A 193 22.49 -0.11 5.20
C ARG A 193 21.54 -0.70 4.16
N VAL A 194 20.38 -0.07 4.01
CA VAL A 194 19.35 -0.48 3.06
C VAL A 194 19.10 0.66 2.08
N ARG A 195 19.20 0.40 0.77
CA ARG A 195 18.87 1.37 -0.28
C ARG A 195 17.54 1.01 -0.92
N LEU A 196 16.62 1.95 -0.93
CA LEU A 196 15.42 1.92 -1.77
C LEU A 196 15.74 2.55 -3.12
N SER A 197 15.26 1.92 -4.19
CA SER A 197 15.22 2.48 -5.54
C SER A 197 13.85 2.26 -6.16
N VAL A 198 13.37 3.23 -6.94
CA VAL A 198 12.11 3.17 -7.68
C VAL A 198 12.44 3.28 -9.16
N THR A 199 12.02 2.28 -9.94
CA THR A 199 12.23 2.24 -11.38
C THR A 199 10.90 2.38 -12.09
N THR A 200 10.80 3.33 -13.01
CA THR A 200 9.67 3.38 -13.95
C THR A 200 10.01 2.60 -15.21
N VAL A 201 8.99 1.96 -15.76
CA VAL A 201 9.09 1.12 -16.96
C VAL A 201 8.27 1.78 -18.07
N VAL A 202 8.85 1.81 -19.26
CA VAL A 202 8.20 2.33 -20.47
C VAL A 202 8.00 1.16 -21.42
N SER A 203 6.84 1.10 -22.07
CA SER A 203 6.55 0.04 -23.07
C SER A 203 7.53 0.10 -24.25
N ALA A 204 7.94 -1.08 -24.73
CA ALA A 204 8.71 -1.22 -25.95
C ALA A 204 7.84 -0.78 -27.14
N GLY A 205 8.07 0.43 -27.64
CA GLY A 205 7.22 1.11 -28.63
C GLY A 205 6.79 2.54 -28.23
N GLY A 206 7.13 2.99 -27.01
CA GLY A 206 6.94 4.38 -26.59
C GLY A 206 7.74 5.37 -27.45
N ARG A 207 7.31 6.64 -27.45
CA ARG A 207 7.95 7.75 -28.20
C ARG A 207 9.48 7.68 -28.11
N PRO A 208 10.22 7.86 -29.23
CA PRO A 208 11.68 7.85 -29.22
C PRO A 208 12.23 8.75 -28.11
N GLY A 209 13.04 8.19 -27.19
CA GLY A 209 13.69 8.93 -26.10
C GLY A 209 13.24 8.59 -24.68
N ARG A 210 12.14 7.85 -24.47
CA ARG A 210 11.78 7.36 -23.12
C ARG A 210 12.38 5.97 -22.87
N LYS A 211 13.25 5.87 -21.86
CA LYS A 211 13.84 4.61 -21.38
C LYS A 211 13.33 4.30 -19.97
N SER A 212 13.23 3.03 -19.62
CA SER A 212 13.08 2.61 -18.23
C SER A 212 14.25 3.16 -17.42
N ALA A 213 13.97 3.74 -16.25
CA ALA A 213 14.98 4.45 -15.47
C ALA A 213 14.68 4.38 -13.98
N GLU A 214 15.73 4.38 -13.16
CA GLU A 214 15.61 4.71 -11.75
C GLU A 214 15.24 6.19 -11.63
N VAL A 215 14.07 6.47 -11.06
CA VAL A 215 13.54 7.84 -10.94
C VAL A 215 13.59 8.38 -9.52
N PHE A 216 13.91 7.52 -8.55
CA PHE A 216 14.06 7.88 -7.15
C PHE A 216 14.92 6.85 -6.42
N SER A 217 15.74 7.32 -5.48
CA SER A 217 16.40 6.43 -4.53
C SER A 217 16.62 7.11 -3.18
N LEU A 218 16.68 6.29 -2.13
CA LEU A 218 16.84 6.75 -0.75
C LEU A 218 17.59 5.68 0.06
N TRP A 219 18.49 6.10 0.93
CA TRP A 219 19.01 5.22 1.98
C TRP A 219 18.01 5.21 3.13
N LEU A 220 17.45 4.05 3.45
CA LEU A 220 16.47 3.93 4.51
C LEU A 220 17.13 3.94 5.88
N GLU A 221 16.50 4.67 6.79
CA GLU A 221 16.85 4.80 8.20
C GLU A 221 15.80 4.05 9.04
N GLY A 222 16.21 3.36 10.10
CA GLY A 222 15.25 2.69 10.99
C GLY A 222 14.41 3.71 11.76
N ALA A 223 13.23 3.30 12.25
CA ALA A 223 12.33 4.15 13.03
C ALA A 223 12.99 4.67 14.32
N ASP A 224 13.94 3.92 14.89
CA ASP A 224 14.93 4.38 15.86
C ASP A 224 16.02 3.30 15.92
N ARG A 225 17.29 3.69 15.79
CA ARG A 225 18.38 2.99 16.47
C ARG A 225 18.85 3.97 17.54
N PRO A 226 18.95 3.57 18.83
CA PRO A 226 19.68 4.40 19.79
C PRO A 226 21.10 4.68 19.27
#